data_AF-A0A433BND4-F1
#
_entry.id   AF-A0A433BND4-F1
#
_cell.length_a   1.000
_cell.length_b   1.000
_cell.length_c   1.000
_cell.angle_alpha   90.00
_cell.angle_beta   90.00
_cell.angle_gamma   90.00
#
_symmetry.space_group_name_H-M   'P 1'
#
loop_
_entity.id
_entity.type
_entity.pdbx_description
1 polymer ?
#
loop_
_entity_poly.entity_id
_entity_poly.type
_entity_poly.pdbx_seq_one_letter_code
_entity_poly.pdbx_strand_id
1 'polypeptide(L)' 'MNRQQVYALLRKAKDLSGHSEFVIVGSLAILGAVADPPDAMVMSIDVDTYMKADPGRTLDLSDALGQELAL' A
#
# COMPACT_ATOMS: atom_id res chain seq x y z
N MET A 1 0.02 2.18 10.52
CA MET A 1 -0.90 2.69 9.48
C MET A 1 -2.27 2.08 9.66
N ASN A 2 -3.32 2.88 9.48
CA ASN A 2 -4.72 2.42 9.47
C ASN A 2 -5.29 2.40 8.04
N ARG A 3 -6.49 1.84 7.86
CA ARG A 3 -7.14 1.72 6.54
C ARG A 3 -7.26 3.05 5.79
N GLN A 4 -7.59 4.14 6.48
CA GLN A 4 -7.72 5.45 5.86
C GLN A 4 -6.38 5.97 5.33
N GLN A 5 -5.29 5.74 6.08
CA GLN A 5 -3.94 6.10 5.65
C GLN A 5 -3.49 5.28 4.45
N VAL A 6 -3.74 3.96 4.45
CA VAL A 6 -3.46 3.10 3.29
C VAL A 6 -4.27 3.56 2.07
N TYR A 7 -5.55 3.89 2.23
CA TYR A 7 -6.38 4.39 1.15
C TYR A 7 -5.86 5.72 0.58
N ALA A 8 -5.48 6.66 1.45
CA ALA A 8 -4.89 7.94 1.03
C ALA A 8 -3.57 7.74 0.27
N LEU A 9 -2.74 6.80 0.71
CA LEU A 9 -1.51 6.43 0.02
C LEU A 9 -1.78 5.87 -1.37
N LEU A 10 -2.69 4.89 -1.50
CA LEU A 10 -3.02 4.29 -2.80
C LEU A 10 -3.64 5.31 -3.75
N ARG A 11 -4.40 6.28 -3.23
CA ARG A 11 -4.93 7.39 -4.04
C ARG A 11 -3.80 8.27 -4.59
N LYS A 12 -2.83 8.64 -3.74
CA LYS A 12 -1.67 9.41 -4.18
C LYS A 12 -0.82 8.63 -5.20
N ALA A 13 -0.63 7.32 -4.97
CA ALA A 13 0.06 6.44 -5.91
C ALA A 13 -0.62 6.42 -7.28
N LYS A 14 -1.96 6.32 -7.30
CA LYS A 14 -2.76 6.43 -8.52
C LYS A 14 -2.57 7.76 -9.24
N ASP A 15 -2.59 8.87 -8.51
CA ASP A 15 -2.44 10.20 -9.11
C ASP A 15 -1.03 10.41 -9.72
N LEU A 16 -0.01 9.77 -9.15
CA LEU A 16 1.38 9.84 -9.64
C LEU A 16 1.66 8.88 -10.81
N SER A 17 1.11 7.67 -10.78
CA SER A 17 1.46 6.61 -11.73
C SER A 17 0.41 6.38 -12.83
N GLY A 18 -0.83 6.84 -12.62
CA GLY A 18 -1.98 6.52 -13.46
C GLY A 18 -2.55 5.10 -13.25
N HIS A 19 -1.91 4.27 -12.42
CA HIS A 19 -2.39 2.91 -12.13
C HIS A 19 -3.46 2.91 -11.04
N SER A 20 -4.51 2.11 -11.21
CA SER A 20 -5.62 2.00 -10.26
C SER A 20 -5.63 0.71 -9.44
N GLU A 21 -4.79 -0.27 -9.80
CA GLU A 21 -4.72 -1.56 -9.13
C GLU A 21 -3.36 -1.74 -8.45
N PHE A 22 -3.41 -1.99 -7.14
CA PHE A 22 -2.24 -2.20 -6.29
C PHE A 22 -2.43 -3.49 -5.49
N VAL A 23 -1.33 -4.17 -5.21
CA VAL A 23 -1.30 -5.36 -4.36
C VAL A 23 -0.56 -5.01 -3.09
N ILE A 24 -1.21 -5.20 -1.94
CA ILE A 24 -0.59 -5.08 -0.63
C ILE A 24 -0.13 -6.46 -0.17
N VAL A 25 1.10 -6.53 0.31
CA VAL A 25 1.73 -7.73 0.86
C VAL A 25 2.04 -7.50 2.34
N GLY A 26 2.26 -8.58 3.09
CA GLY A 26 2.66 -8.48 4.49
C GLY A 26 1.49 -8.27 5.46
N SER A 27 1.81 -7.77 6.64
CA SER A 27 0.89 -7.68 7.79
C SER A 27 -0.35 -6.84 7.50
N LEU A 28 -0.23 -5.75 6.74
CA LEU A 28 -1.34 -4.85 6.43
C LEU A 28 -2.30 -5.38 5.35
N ALA A 29 -1.98 -6.50 4.69
CA ALA A 29 -2.92 -7.17 3.79
C ALA A 29 -4.22 -7.58 4.52
N ILE A 30 -4.16 -7.77 5.85
CA ILE A 30 -5.33 -8.06 6.69
C ILE A 30 -6.41 -6.97 6.60
N LEU A 31 -6.02 -5.71 6.35
CA LEU A 31 -6.95 -4.59 6.23
C LEU A 31 -7.88 -4.72 5.01
N GLY A 32 -7.48 -5.50 4.00
CA GLY A 32 -8.31 -5.83 2.84
C GLY A 32 -9.17 -7.08 3.02
N ALA A 33 -8.75 -8.00 3.89
CA ALA A 33 -9.46 -9.26 4.15
C ALA A 33 -10.49 -9.16 5.30
N VAL A 34 -10.21 -8.34 6.31
CA VAL A 34 -11.02 -8.24 7.54
C VAL A 34 -11.41 -6.79 7.76
N ALA A 35 -12.70 -6.53 7.95
CA ALA A 35 -13.22 -5.18 8.16
C ALA A 35 -12.70 -4.54 9.46
N ASP A 36 -12.60 -5.31 10.53
CA ASP A 36 -12.11 -4.85 11.84
C ASP A 36 -11.12 -5.88 12.42
N PRO A 37 -9.86 -5.88 11.97
CA PRO A 37 -8.85 -6.79 12.48
C PRO A 37 -8.42 -6.39 13.89
N PRO A 38 -7.96 -7.33 14.73
CA PRO A 38 -7.41 -7.02 16.05
C PRO A 38 -6.26 -6.00 15.96
N ASP A 39 -6.17 -5.07 16.91
CA ASP A 39 -5.16 -4.01 16.95
C ASP A 39 -3.73 -4.54 16.77
N ALA A 40 -3.43 -5.69 17.38
CA ALA A 40 -2.14 -6.36 17.28
C ALA A 40 -1.72 -6.71 15.83
N MET A 41 -2.68 -6.83 14.91
CA MET A 41 -2.44 -7.14 13.50
C MET A 41 -2.31 -5.91 12.59
N VAL A 42 -2.54 -4.69 13.12
CA VAL A 42 -2.50 -3.43 12.36
C VAL A 42 -1.49 -2.41 12.92
N MET A 43 -0.54 -2.88 13.73
CA MET A 43 0.49 -2.03 14.34
C MET A 43 1.63 -1.63 13.40
N SER A 44 1.68 -2.16 12.16
CA SER A 44 2.75 -1.84 11.21
C SER A 44 2.71 -0.38 10.79
N ILE A 45 3.87 0.28 10.79
CA ILE A 45 4.02 1.69 10.40
C ILE A 45 4.11 1.84 8.88
N ASP A 46 4.64 0.83 8.19
CA ASP A 46 4.84 0.85 6.74
C ASP A 46 3.90 -0.14 6.03
N VAL A 47 3.70 0.08 4.73
CA VAL A 47 2.89 -0.79 3.86
C VAL A 47 3.69 -1.28 2.66
N ASP A 48 3.90 -2.59 2.58
CA ASP A 48 4.49 -3.22 1.40
C ASP A 48 3.44 -3.30 0.29
N THR A 49 3.62 -2.55 -0.80
CA THR A 49 2.68 -2.58 -1.92
C THR A 49 3.37 -2.42 -3.26
N TYR A 50 2.77 -2.98 -4.32
CA TYR A 50 3.22 -2.82 -5.69
C TYR A 50 2.09 -2.59 -6.70
N MET A 51 2.42 -2.00 -7.86
CA MET A 51 1.47 -1.81 -8.96
C MET A 51 1.20 -3.14 -9.66
N LYS A 52 -0.06 -3.60 -9.66
CA LYS A 52 -0.41 -4.92 -10.19
C LYS A 52 -0.08 -5.07 -11.68
N ALA A 53 -0.33 -4.00 -12.45
CA ALA A 53 -0.15 -4.00 -13.91
C ALA A 53 1.26 -3.62 -14.35
N ASP A 54 2.09 -3.08 -13.46
CA ASP A 54 3.47 -2.66 -13.76
C ASP A 54 4.38 -2.79 -12.52
N PRO A 55 4.61 -4.01 -11.99
CA PRO A 55 5.34 -4.20 -10.73
C PRO A 55 6.75 -3.61 -10.78
N GLY A 56 7.44 -3.74 -11.93
CA GLY A 56 8.83 -3.30 -12.11
C GLY A 56 9.05 -1.79 -12.02
N ARG A 57 7.99 -0.97 -12.18
CA ARG A 57 8.05 0.50 -12.03
C ARG A 57 7.51 1.00 -10.70
N THR A 58 7.17 0.09 -9.79
CA THR A 58 6.64 0.46 -8.47
C THR A 58 7.64 1.31 -7.69
N LEU A 59 8.93 0.98 -7.75
CA LEU A 59 9.97 1.70 -7.01
C LEU A 59 10.11 3.17 -7.43
N ASP A 60 9.66 3.56 -8.63
CA ASP A 60 9.63 4.96 -9.08
C ASP A 60 8.76 5.84 -8.14
N LEU A 61 7.87 5.22 -7.35
CA LEU A 61 6.95 5.90 -6.45
C LEU A 61 7.45 5.98 -5.00
N SER A 62 8.48 5.23 -4.61
CA SER A 62 8.92 5.09 -3.21
C SER A 62 9.31 6.45 -2.61
N ASP A 63 10.13 7.23 -3.33
CA ASP A 63 10.57 8.57 -2.89
C ASP A 63 9.40 9.56 -2.81
N ALA A 64 8.47 9.49 -3.77
CA ALA A 64 7.33 10.40 -3.83
C ALA A 64 6.26 10.09 -2.77
N LEU A 65 6.14 8.83 -2.35
CA LEU A 65 5.20 8.36 -1.35
C LEU A 65 5.78 8.37 0.07
N GLY A 66 7.11 8.42 0.22
CA GLY A 66 7.79 8.37 1.52
C GLY A 66 7.60 7.01 2.20
N GLN A 67 7.54 5.94 1.41
CA GLN A 67 7.20 4.59 1.84
C GLN A 67 8.06 3.57 1.09
N GLU A 68 8.33 2.46 1.76
CA GLU A 68 8.99 1.31 1.14
C GLU A 68 7.96 0.52 0.33
N LEU A 69 8.21 0.37 -0.96
CA LEU A 69 7.33 -0.34 -1.88
C LEU A 69 7.95 -1.69 -2.26
N ALA A 70 7.10 -2.69 -2.47
CA ALA A 70 7.53 -4.05 -2.79
C ALA A 70 7.91 -4.21 -4.28
N LEU A 71 8.75 -5.21 -4.57
CA LEU A 71 9.26 -5.60 -5.89
C LEU A 71 8.43 -6.72 -6.54
#